data_AF-A0A940FQF7-F1
#
_entry.id   AF-A0A940FQF7-F1
#
_cell.length_a   1.000
_cell.length_b   1.000
_cell.length_c   1.000
_cell.angle_alpha   90.00
_cell.angle_beta   90.00
_cell.angle_gamma   90.00
#
_symmetry.space_group_name_H-M   'P 1'
#
loop_
_entity.id
_entity.type
_entity.pdbx_description
1 polymer ?
#
loop_
_entity_poly.entity_id
_entity_poly.type
_entity_poly.pdbx_seq_one_letter_code
_entity_poly.pdbx_strand_id
1 'polypeptide(L)' 'MPDNRENRGQRDRQRIDADELYEMNYIADKLGVSKEEVRNAIAEVGNNREKVEEYLRGKSKGRR' A
#
# COMPACT_ATOMS: atom_id res chain seq x y z
N MET A 1 31.92 -12.09 16.32
CA MET A 1 32.01 -10.78 15.63
C MET A 1 31.07 -10.82 14.42
N PRO A 2 30.44 -9.69 14.07
CA PRO A 2 28.99 -9.47 14.13
C PRO A 2 28.22 -9.96 12.89
N ASP A 3 27.10 -10.64 13.14
CA ASP A 3 26.01 -10.81 12.18
C ASP A 3 25.51 -9.43 11.73
N ASN A 4 26.02 -8.95 10.61
CA ASN A 4 25.55 -7.74 9.95
C ASN A 4 24.14 -8.00 9.38
N ARG A 5 23.12 -8.00 10.25
CA ARG A 5 21.69 -8.12 9.90
C ARG A 5 21.12 -6.82 9.29
N GLU A 6 21.99 -5.88 8.91
CA GLU A 6 21.62 -4.56 8.41
C GLU A 6 21.50 -4.49 6.87
N ASN A 7 21.51 -5.65 6.18
CA ASN A 7 21.37 -5.72 4.72
C ASN A 7 20.17 -6.57 4.24
N ARG A 8 19.15 -6.74 5.07
CA ARG A 8 17.86 -7.27 4.60
C ARG A 8 16.94 -6.13 4.18
N GLY A 9 17.11 -5.75 2.91
CA GLY A 9 16.10 -5.14 2.04
C GLY A 9 15.00 -4.35 2.74
N GLN A 10 15.27 -3.08 3.02
CA GLN A 10 14.25 -2.10 3.41
C GLN A 10 13.17 -1.88 2.32
N ARG A 11 13.31 -2.55 1.17
CA ARG A 11 12.41 -2.49 0.02
C ARG A 11 11.27 -3.51 0.05
N ASP A 12 11.31 -4.56 0.88
CA ASP A 12 10.30 -5.63 0.81
C ASP A 12 9.17 -5.49 1.83
N ARG A 13 9.34 -4.70 2.90
CA ARG A 13 8.25 -4.43 3.88
C ARG A 13 7.20 -3.42 3.41
N GLN A 14 7.31 -2.94 2.18
CA GLN A 14 6.41 -1.95 1.60
C GLN A 14 5.47 -2.57 0.57
N ARG A 15 5.47 -3.89 0.38
CA ARG A 15 4.52 -4.54 -0.51
C ARG A 15 3.25 -4.85 0.26
N ILE A 16 2.11 -4.54 -0.35
CA ILE A 16 0.79 -4.99 0.09
C ILE A 16 0.60 -6.35 -0.54
N ASP A 17 0.27 -7.35 0.25
CA ASP A 17 -0.26 -8.59 -0.29
C ASP A 17 -1.72 -8.35 -0.67
N ALA A 18 -1.99 -8.25 -1.98
CA ALA A 18 -3.34 -8.04 -2.49
C ALA A 18 -4.28 -9.23 -2.23
N ASP A 19 -3.72 -10.37 -1.83
CA ASP A 19 -4.45 -11.57 -1.40
C ASP A 19 -4.85 -11.49 0.09
N GLU A 20 -4.11 -10.71 0.89
CA GLU A 20 -4.39 -10.47 2.30
C GLU A 20 -5.49 -9.41 2.45
N LEU A 21 -6.72 -9.88 2.63
CA LEU A 21 -7.90 -9.04 2.88
C LEU A 21 -7.70 -8.05 4.04
N TYR A 22 -6.87 -8.40 5.02
CA TYR A 22 -6.58 -7.56 6.19
C TYR A 22 -5.82 -6.26 5.81
N GLU A 23 -4.79 -6.36 4.98
CA GLU A 23 -4.00 -5.21 4.52
C GLU A 23 -4.85 -4.23 3.69
N MET A 24 -5.72 -4.76 2.81
CA MET A 24 -6.65 -3.93 2.05
C MET A 24 -7.63 -3.16 2.95
N ASN A 25 -8.14 -3.81 4.02
CA ASN A 25 -9.01 -3.13 4.98
C ASN A 25 -8.27 -2.05 5.76
N TYR A 26 -7.04 -2.34 6.17
CA TYR A 26 -6.22 -1.39 6.91
C TYR A 26 -5.98 -0.12 6.09
N ILE A 27 -5.65 -0.24 4.80
CA ILE A 27 -5.42 0.92 3.92
C ILE A 27 -6.72 1.67 3.63
N ALA A 28 -7.80 0.93 3.38
CA ALA A 28 -9.13 1.48 3.18
C ALA A 28 -9.55 2.36 4.37
N ASP A 29 -9.42 1.83 5.59
CA ASP A 29 -9.75 2.53 6.83
C ASP A 29 -8.82 3.73 7.06
N LYS A 30 -7.49 3.53 6.94
CA LYS A 30 -6.47 4.57 7.13
C LYS A 30 -6.66 5.77 6.21
N LEU A 31 -7.08 5.53 4.96
CA LEU A 31 -7.26 6.59 3.96
C LEU A 31 -8.73 7.02 3.81
N GLY A 32 -9.66 6.37 4.51
CA GLY A 32 -11.10 6.63 4.39
C GLY A 32 -11.66 6.34 2.99
N VAL A 33 -11.12 5.32 2.31
CA VAL A 33 -11.56 4.90 0.97
C VAL A 33 -12.22 3.52 1.01
N SER A 34 -12.95 3.15 -0.03
CA SER A 34 -13.52 1.80 -0.13
C SER A 34 -12.47 0.76 -0.55
N LYS A 35 -12.66 -0.50 -0.16
CA LYS A 35 -11.79 -1.62 -0.58
C LYS A 35 -11.65 -1.74 -2.10
N GLU A 36 -12.70 -1.39 -2.83
CA GLU A 36 -12.69 -1.32 -4.30
C GLU A 36 -11.70 -0.26 -4.82
N GLU A 37 -11.61 0.90 -4.17
CA GLU A 37 -10.62 1.92 -4.54
C GLU A 37 -9.21 1.41 -4.28
N VAL A 38 -8.99 0.70 -3.17
CA VAL A 38 -7.68 0.08 -2.85
C VAL A 38 -7.30 -0.99 -3.88
N ARG A 39 -8.23 -1.87 -4.26
CA ARG A 39 -8.00 -2.88 -5.32
C ARG A 39 -7.68 -2.22 -6.65
N ASN A 40 -8.42 -1.19 -7.03
CA ASN A 40 -8.17 -0.46 -8.27
C ASN A 40 -6.80 0.22 -8.25
N ALA A 41 -6.43 0.84 -7.13
CA ALA A 41 -5.09 1.41 -6.94
C ALA A 41 -4.00 0.34 -7.08
N ILE A 42 -4.18 -0.84 -6.46
CA ILE A 42 -3.23 -1.96 -6.60
C ILE A 42 -3.13 -2.42 -8.06
N ALA A 43 -4.23 -2.45 -8.81
CA ALA A 43 -4.23 -2.79 -10.23
C ALA A 43 -3.48 -1.75 -11.08
N GLU A 44 -3.59 -0.47 -10.72
CA GLU A 44 -3.01 0.65 -11.47
C GLU A 44 -1.51 0.84 -11.20
N VAL A 45 -1.12 0.87 -9.92
CA VAL A 45 0.26 1.19 -9.50
C VAL A 45 1.07 -0.02 -9.03
N GLY A 46 0.43 -1.18 -8.94
CA GLY A 46 0.98 -2.42 -8.42
C GLY A 46 0.80 -2.58 -6.91
N ASN A 47 1.30 -3.69 -6.38
CA ASN A 47 1.17 -4.06 -4.97
C ASN A 47 2.14 -3.32 -4.04
N ASN A 48 2.58 -2.12 -4.41
CA ASN A 48 3.46 -1.31 -3.57
C ASN A 48 2.63 -0.35 -2.72
N ARG A 49 2.73 -0.50 -1.40
CA ARG A 49 1.99 0.27 -0.40
C ARG A 49 2.14 1.76 -0.56
N GLU A 50 3.37 2.23 -0.71
CA GLU A 50 3.63 3.66 -0.85
C GLU A 50 2.93 4.24 -2.08
N LYS A 51 3.02 3.55 -3.21
CA LYS A 51 2.37 3.97 -4.45
C LYS A 51 0.84 3.94 -4.32
N VAL A 52 0.29 2.89 -3.70
CA VAL A 52 -1.17 2.75 -3.50
C VAL A 52 -1.68 3.87 -2.60
N GLU A 53 -0.99 4.13 -1.48
CA GLU A 53 -1.34 5.23 -0.58
C GLU A 53 -1.24 6.59 -1.30
N GLU A 54 -0.20 6.81 -2.10
CA GLU A 54 -0.03 8.04 -2.90
C GLU A 54 -1.14 8.22 -3.94
N TYR A 55 -1.44 7.18 -4.73
CA TYR A 55 -2.51 7.19 -5.72
C TYR A 55 -3.86 7.53 -5.10
N LEU A 56 -4.20 6.87 -3.99
CA LEU A 56 -5.46 7.08 -3.28
C LEU A 56 -5.55 8.48 -2.65
N ARG A 57 -4.46 8.98 -2.07
CA ARG A 57 -4.37 10.36 -1.55
C ARG A 57 -4.54 11.41 -2.65
N GLY A 58 -3.97 11.17 -3.81
CA GLY A 58 -4.15 12.04 -4.99
C GLY A 58 -5.60 12.06 -5.47
N LYS A 59 -6.24 10.89 -5.53
CA LYS A 59 -7.64 10.74 -5.96
C LYS A 59 -8.64 11.42 -5.03
N SER A 60 -8.38 11.40 -3.71
CA SER A 60 -9.20 12.10 -2.71
C SER A 60 -9.24 13.62 -2.94
N LYS A 61 -8.12 14.23 -3.39
CA LYS A 61 -8.04 15.67 -3.65
C LYS A 61 -8.70 16.13 -4.96
N GLY A 62 -9.02 15.21 -5.88
CA GLY A 62 -9.62 15.51 -7.19
C GLY A 62 -11.15 15.54 -7.22
N ARG A 63 -11.84 15.13 -6.14
CA ARG A 63 -13.31 15.21 -6.03
C ARG A 63 -13.78 16.54 -5.40
N ARG A 64 -13.22 17.67 -5.81
CA ARG A 64 -13.67 19.01 -5.42
C ARG A 64 -14.21 19.78 -6.61
#